data_AF-A0A4C2E3E1-F1
#
_entry.id   AF-A0A4C2E3E1-F1
#
_cell.length_a   1.000
_cell.length_b   1.000
_cell.length_c   1.000
_cell.angle_alpha   90.00
_cell.angle_beta   90.00
_cell.angle_gamma   90.00
#
_symmetry.space_group_name_H-M   'P 1'
#
loop_
_entity.id
_entity.type
_entity.pdbx_description
1 polymer ?
#
loop_
_entity_poly.entity_id
_entity_poly.type
_entity_poly.pdbx_seq_one_letter_code
_entity_poly.pdbx_strand_id
1 'polypeptide(L)'
;MDYPSNVKLLLLQILLRRQQTLAHQDKSISLPQLLKEPIVDRESLQEFQSHKLVRMYSPELCTIPLRTFKSIVNKLFEEGLSCKTDGLDEPITIIKLAEYYYSERIQEIQEVQLPGLKEQMLEQLQG
;
A
#
# COMPACT_ATOMS: atom_id res chain seq x y z
N MET A 1 3.72 -2.78 -11.77
CA MET A 1 4.20 -4.05 -11.15
C MET A 1 2.99 -4.60 -10.45
N ASP A 2 2.53 -5.80 -10.79
CA ASP A 2 1.23 -6.28 -10.34
C ASP A 2 1.35 -6.96 -8.97
N TYR A 3 1.60 -6.14 -7.94
CA TYR A 3 1.62 -6.63 -6.57
C TYR A 3 0.20 -6.74 -6.01
N PRO A 4 -0.07 -7.72 -5.14
CA PRO A 4 -1.36 -7.84 -4.47
C PRO A 4 -1.81 -6.55 -3.78
N SER A 5 -3.11 -6.26 -3.82
CA SER A 5 -3.74 -5.07 -3.25
C SER A 5 -3.39 -4.88 -1.76
N ASN A 6 -3.33 -5.98 -1.00
CA ASN A 6 -2.95 -5.97 0.43
C ASN A 6 -1.48 -5.58 0.66
N VAL A 7 -0.56 -5.92 -0.24
CA VAL A 7 0.86 -5.52 -0.17
C VAL A 7 1.01 -4.04 -0.50
N LYS A 8 0.30 -3.55 -1.53
CA LYS A 8 0.24 -2.13 -1.88
C LYS A 8 -0.33 -1.29 -0.74
N LEU A 9 -1.43 -1.74 -0.14
CA LEU A 9 -2.08 -1.09 1.00
C LEU A 9 -1.16 -1.03 2.23
N LEU A 10 -0.50 -2.15 2.56
CA LEU A 10 0.47 -2.19 3.66
C LEU A 10 1.61 -1.18 3.47
N LEU A 11 2.15 -1.08 2.25
CA LEU A 11 3.19 -0.11 1.93
C LEU A 11 2.72 1.32 2.22
N LEU A 12 1.52 1.67 1.77
CA LEU A 12 0.94 3.00 2.01
C LEU A 12 0.71 3.28 3.49
N GLN A 13 0.27 2.28 4.28
CA GLN A 13 0.11 2.40 5.73
C GLN A 13 1.44 2.66 6.45
N ILE A 14 2.49 1.93 6.09
CA ILE A 14 3.85 2.12 6.64
C ILE A 14 4.35 3.53 6.31
N LEU A 15 4.20 3.97 5.06
CA LEU A 15 4.61 5.30 4.64
C LEU A 15 3.83 6.40 5.37
N LEU A 16 2.51 6.27 5.50
CA LEU A 16 1.65 7.22 6.21
C LEU A 16 2.11 7.39 7.66
N ARG A 17 2.30 6.26 8.37
CA ARG A 17 2.79 6.25 9.75
C ARG A 17 4.15 6.93 9.84
N ARG A 18 5.07 6.61 8.94
CA ARG A 18 6.40 7.23 8.89
C ARG A 18 6.30 8.75 8.74
N GLN A 19 5.45 9.25 7.83
CA GLN A 19 5.29 10.69 7.62
C GLN A 19 4.69 11.40 8.84
N GLN A 20 3.72 10.76 9.50
CA GLN A 20 3.13 11.29 10.75
C GLN A 20 4.16 11.36 11.88
N THR A 21 5.02 10.34 12.01
CA THR A 21 6.11 10.35 12.99
C THR A 21 7.10 11.48 12.71
N LEU A 22 7.52 11.65 11.45
CA LEU A 22 8.48 12.69 11.06
C LEU A 22 7.92 14.10 11.33
N ALA A 23 6.69 14.39 10.90
CA ALA A 23 6.05 15.69 11.16
C ALA A 23 5.75 15.93 12.65
N HIS A 24 5.58 14.85 13.44
CA HIS A 24 5.41 14.98 14.88
C HIS A 24 6.73 15.35 15.56
N GLN A 25 7.83 14.70 15.18
CA GLN A 25 9.18 14.88 15.74
C GLN A 25 9.81 16.21 15.32
N ASP A 26 9.59 16.65 14.09
CA ASP A 26 10.13 17.90 13.55
C ASP A 26 9.01 18.81 13.05
N LYS A 27 8.77 19.90 13.78
CA LYS A 27 7.73 20.89 13.47
C LYS A 27 8.05 21.77 12.26
N SER A 28 9.29 21.74 11.76
CA SER A 28 9.66 22.42 10.52
C SER A 28 9.13 21.71 9.27
N ILE A 29 8.73 20.44 9.41
CA ILE A 29 8.26 19.61 8.30
C ILE A 29 6.74 19.64 8.22
N SER A 30 6.22 19.96 7.03
CA SER A 30 4.78 20.02 6.76
C SER A 30 4.23 18.63 6.44
N LEU A 31 3.37 18.08 7.31
CA LEU A 31 2.66 16.82 7.04
C LEU A 31 1.89 16.86 5.72
N PRO A 32 1.11 17.91 5.38
CA PRO A 32 0.46 18.01 4.07
C PRO A 32 1.41 17.86 2.87
N GLN A 33 2.67 18.32 2.99
CA GLN A 33 3.66 18.12 1.94
C GLN A 33 4.16 16.66 1.91
N LEU A 34 4.46 16.08 3.07
CA LEU A 34 4.89 14.67 3.17
C LEU A 34 3.85 13.69 2.65
N LEU A 35 2.56 14.03 2.73
CA LEU A 35 1.49 13.19 2.19
C LEU A 35 1.49 13.18 0.65
N LYS A 36 2.04 14.20 -0.01
CA LYS A 36 2.18 14.29 -1.47
C LYS A 36 3.51 13.73 -1.95
N GLU A 37 4.56 14.05 -1.21
CA GLU A 37 5.95 13.67 -1.50
C GLU A 37 6.53 12.95 -0.28
N PRO A 38 6.21 11.65 -0.10
CA PRO A 38 6.63 10.92 1.08
C PRO A 38 8.15 10.77 1.15
N ILE A 39 8.68 10.91 2.36
CA ILE A 39 10.05 10.49 2.64
C ILE A 39 10.06 8.95 2.68
N VAL A 40 10.80 8.38 1.73
CA VAL A 40 11.04 6.94 1.62
C VAL A 40 12.49 6.65 2.04
N ASP A 41 12.66 5.96 3.15
CA ASP A 41 13.94 5.79 3.83
C ASP A 41 14.21 4.33 4.24
N ARG A 42 15.33 4.11 4.92
CA ARG A 42 15.71 2.76 5.37
C ARG A 42 14.77 2.21 6.44
N GLU A 43 14.17 3.07 7.24
CA GLU A 43 13.28 2.65 8.34
C GLU A 43 11.98 2.07 7.78
N SER A 44 11.33 2.81 6.88
CA SER A 44 10.15 2.34 6.14
C SER A 44 10.43 1.10 5.29
N LEU A 45 11.61 1.01 4.67
CA LEU A 45 12.04 -0.20 3.96
C LEU A 45 12.16 -1.40 4.90
N GLN A 46 12.81 -1.24 6.05
CA GLN A 46 13.03 -2.32 7.00
C GLN A 46 11.71 -2.81 7.61
N GLU A 47 10.80 -1.89 7.96
CA GLU A 47 9.46 -2.22 8.42
C GLU A 47 8.70 -3.02 7.35
N PHE A 48 8.75 -2.59 6.09
CA PHE A 48 8.12 -3.29 4.97
C PHE A 48 8.70 -4.69 4.74
N GLN A 49 10.02 -4.83 4.65
CA GLN A 49 10.70 -6.11 4.38
C GLN A 49 10.54 -7.14 5.49
N SER A 50 10.43 -6.68 6.74
CA SER A 50 10.26 -7.55 7.90
C SER A 50 8.79 -7.98 8.12
N HIS A 51 7.84 -7.36 7.43
CA HIS A 51 6.42 -7.62 7.64
C HIS A 51 5.98 -9.00 7.14
N LYS A 52 5.15 -9.69 7.93
CA LYS A 52 4.68 -11.06 7.63
C LYS A 52 3.90 -11.16 6.32
N LEU A 53 3.06 -10.18 6.01
CA LEU A 53 2.30 -10.15 4.75
C LEU A 53 3.23 -10.10 3.54
N VAL A 54 4.30 -9.31 3.57
CA VAL A 54 5.25 -9.23 2.46
C VAL A 54 5.93 -10.57 2.25
N ARG A 55 6.37 -11.22 3.34
CA ARG A 55 6.97 -12.57 3.26
C ARG A 55 6.04 -13.63 2.68
N MET A 56 4.74 -13.50 2.91
CA MET A 56 3.74 -14.47 2.47
C MET A 56 3.30 -14.26 1.02
N TYR A 57 3.09 -13.01 0.61
CA TYR A 57 2.48 -12.67 -0.68
C TYR A 57 3.46 -12.13 -1.72
N SER A 58 4.63 -11.63 -1.31
CA SER A 58 5.64 -11.04 -2.20
C SER A 58 7.06 -11.19 -1.60
N PRO A 59 7.54 -12.43 -1.36
CA PRO A 59 8.81 -12.68 -0.67
C PRO A 59 10.03 -12.07 -1.38
N GLU A 60 9.96 -11.90 -2.70
CA GLU A 60 10.98 -11.21 -3.50
C GLU A 60 11.22 -9.76 -3.07
N LEU A 61 10.23 -9.14 -2.42
CA LEU A 61 10.35 -7.77 -1.91
C LEU A 61 11.14 -7.68 -0.60
N CYS A 62 11.35 -8.79 0.11
CA CYS A 62 12.05 -8.81 1.39
C CYS A 62 13.54 -8.45 1.30
N THR A 63 14.15 -8.50 0.12
CA THR A 63 15.59 -8.28 -0.08
C THR A 63 15.93 -7.16 -1.06
N ILE A 64 14.93 -6.37 -1.48
CA ILE A 64 15.15 -5.29 -2.45
C ILE A 64 15.99 -4.14 -1.87
N PRO A 65 16.78 -3.44 -2.69
CA PRO A 65 17.48 -2.24 -2.25
C PRO A 65 16.52 -1.05 -2.12
N LEU A 66 16.90 -0.06 -1.30
CA LEU A 66 16.13 1.18 -1.10
C LEU A 66 15.80 1.90 -2.40
N ARG A 67 16.69 1.85 -3.40
CA ARG A 67 16.42 2.42 -4.72
C ARG A 67 15.20 1.79 -5.40
N THR A 68 15.09 0.46 -5.35
CA THR A 68 13.95 -0.26 -5.89
C THR A 68 12.68 0.05 -5.11
N PHE A 69 12.78 0.12 -3.78
CA PHE A 69 11.67 0.50 -2.93
C PHE A 69 11.11 1.89 -3.26
N LYS A 70 11.99 2.90 -3.41
CA LYS A 70 11.61 4.24 -3.90
C LYS A 70 10.93 4.19 -5.26
N SER A 71 11.44 3.36 -6.18
CA SER A 71 10.81 3.20 -7.49
C SER A 71 9.42 2.57 -7.41
N ILE A 72 9.19 1.62 -6.49
CA ILE A 72 7.86 1.03 -6.26
C ILE A 72 6.90 2.10 -5.76
N VAL A 73 7.31 2.90 -4.77
CA VAL A 73 6.47 3.99 -4.24
C VAL A 73 6.13 5.00 -5.33
N ASN A 74 7.12 5.45 -6.11
CA ASN A 74 6.88 6.40 -7.20
C ASN A 74 5.88 5.85 -8.22
N LYS A 75 6.03 4.59 -8.64
CA LYS A 75 5.08 3.94 -9.55
C LYS A 75 3.67 3.87 -8.97
N LEU A 76 3.54 3.64 -7.66
CA LEU A 76 2.24 3.61 -6.99
C LEU A 76 1.52 4.97 -7.06
N PHE A 77 2.27 6.06 -6.93
CA PHE A 77 1.75 7.41 -7.10
C PHE A 77 1.42 7.73 -8.57
N GLU A 78 2.26 7.30 -9.52
CA GLU A 78 2.00 7.42 -10.98
C GLU A 78 0.76 6.65 -11.43
N GLU A 79 0.59 5.42 -10.95
CA GLU A 79 -0.58 4.58 -11.22
C GLU A 79 -1.86 5.25 -10.68
N GLY A 80 -1.83 5.74 -9.44
CA GLY A 80 -2.99 6.44 -8.86
C GLY A 80 -3.29 7.81 -9.49
N LEU A 81 -2.32 8.47 -10.11
CA LEU A 81 -2.55 9.66 -10.94
C LEU A 81 -3.36 9.34 -12.19
N SER A 82 -3.22 8.12 -12.72
CA SER A 82 -3.87 7.68 -13.96
C SER A 82 -5.35 7.31 -13.77
N CYS A 83 -5.78 7.02 -12.54
CA CYS A 83 -7.18 6.75 -12.20
C CYS A 83 -8.06 8.01 -12.10
N LYS A 84 -7.52 9.20 -12.43
CA LYS A 84 -8.29 10.44 -12.50
C LYS A 84 -8.88 10.65 -13.89
N THR A 85 -10.15 10.29 -14.04
CA THR A 85 -11.09 11.03 -14.87
C THR A 85 -11.85 12.01 -13.97
N ASP A 86 -12.13 13.21 -14.49
CA ASP A 86 -13.04 14.22 -13.92
C ASP A 86 -12.44 15.27 -12.96
N GLY A 87 -11.70 16.21 -13.54
CA GLY A 87 -12.04 17.63 -13.39
C GLY A 87 -11.49 18.43 -12.21
N LEU A 88 -10.74 17.83 -11.26
CA LEU A 88 -10.14 18.59 -10.15
C LEU A 88 -8.64 18.32 -10.00
N ASP A 89 -7.87 19.40 -10.04
CA ASP A 89 -6.40 19.50 -9.95
C ASP A 89 -5.86 19.15 -8.54
N GLU A 90 -6.55 18.25 -7.84
CA GLU A 90 -6.30 17.99 -6.42
C GLU A 90 -5.17 16.97 -6.26
N PRO A 91 -4.06 17.27 -5.57
CA PRO A 91 -2.88 16.40 -5.56
C PRO A 91 -3.18 14.98 -5.06
N ILE A 92 -2.52 13.98 -5.66
CA ILE A 92 -2.54 12.62 -5.14
C ILE A 92 -1.76 12.59 -3.82
N THR A 93 -2.33 11.93 -2.82
CA THR A 93 -1.73 11.78 -1.50
C THR A 93 -1.69 10.31 -1.11
N ILE A 94 -0.83 9.97 -0.14
CA ILE A 94 -0.79 8.62 0.48
C ILE A 94 -2.18 8.19 0.93
N ILE A 95 -2.96 9.12 1.51
CA ILE A 95 -4.30 8.83 2.03
C ILE A 95 -5.25 8.44 0.90
N LYS A 96 -5.29 9.22 -0.20
CA LYS A 96 -6.13 8.92 -1.35
C LYS A 96 -5.78 7.58 -2.00
N LEU A 97 -4.49 7.29 -2.12
CA LEU A 97 -4.04 5.99 -2.61
C LEU A 97 -4.47 4.87 -1.65
N ALA A 98 -4.34 5.07 -0.34
CA ALA A 98 -4.74 4.08 0.64
C ALA A 98 -6.25 3.82 0.58
N GLU A 99 -7.08 4.86 0.47
CA GLU A 99 -8.54 4.76 0.31
C GLU A 99 -8.93 3.99 -0.97
N TYR A 100 -8.24 4.27 -2.07
CA TYR A 100 -8.42 3.55 -3.34
C TYR A 100 -8.14 2.06 -3.18
N TYR A 101 -6.93 1.71 -2.74
CA TYR A 101 -6.52 0.30 -2.57
C TYR A 101 -7.30 -0.41 -1.47
N TYR A 102 -7.81 0.33 -0.48
CA TYR A 102 -8.71 -0.21 0.54
C TYR A 102 -10.05 -0.63 -0.08
N SER A 103 -10.60 0.21 -0.98
CA SER A 103 -11.84 -0.08 -1.69
C SER A 103 -11.68 -1.29 -2.62
N GLU A 104 -10.59 -1.35 -3.40
CA GLU A 104 -10.27 -2.54 -4.23
C GLU A 104 -10.14 -3.79 -3.37
N ARG A 105 -9.48 -3.69 -2.20
CA ARG A 105 -9.30 -4.83 -1.30
C ARG A 105 -10.62 -5.33 -0.73
N ILE A 106 -11.55 -4.43 -0.39
CA ILE A 106 -12.89 -4.80 0.06
C ILE A 106 -13.63 -5.58 -1.03
N GLN A 107 -13.61 -5.08 -2.28
CA GLN A 107 -14.23 -5.75 -3.41
C GLN A 107 -13.63 -7.15 -3.63
N GLU A 108 -12.29 -7.26 -3.61
CA GLU A 108 -11.60 -8.54 -3.75
C GLU A 108 -12.03 -9.56 -2.67
N ILE A 109 -12.15 -9.11 -1.41
CA ILE A 109 -12.59 -9.96 -0.31
C ILE A 109 -14.05 -10.41 -0.51
N GLN A 110 -14.93 -9.47 -0.88
CA GLN A 110 -16.37 -9.72 -1.01
C GLN A 110 -16.73 -10.60 -2.20
N GLU A 111 -16.08 -10.36 -3.33
CA GLU A 111 -16.46 -10.96 -4.61
C GLU A 111 -15.67 -12.23 -4.93
N VAL A 112 -14.45 -12.37 -4.39
CA VAL A 112 -13.56 -13.49 -4.73
C VAL A 112 -13.27 -14.36 -3.51
N GLN A 113 -12.72 -13.77 -2.43
CA GLN A 113 -12.16 -14.56 -1.35
C GLN A 113 -13.22 -15.21 -0.45
N LEU A 114 -14.27 -14.47 -0.07
CA LEU A 114 -15.35 -15.01 0.77
C LEU A 114 -16.18 -16.09 0.05
N PRO A 115 -16.60 -15.90 -1.23
CA PRO A 115 -17.28 -16.96 -1.97
C PRO A 115 -16.42 -18.21 -2.11
N GLY A 116 -15.15 -18.07 -2.51
CA GLY A 116 -14.25 -19.21 -2.65
C GLY A 116 -14.01 -19.96 -1.33
N LEU A 117 -13.89 -19.24 -0.21
CA LEU A 117 -13.77 -19.86 1.11
C LEU A 117 -15.03 -20.67 1.47
N LYS A 118 -16.22 -20.13 1.15
CA LYS A 118 -17.49 -20.83 1.39
C LYS A 118 -17.57 -22.14 0.60
N GLU A 119 -17.14 -22.14 -0.66
CA GLU A 119 -17.08 -23.34 -1.50
C GLU A 119 -16.11 -24.38 -0.91
N GLN A 120 -14.90 -23.97 -0.54
CA GLN A 120 -13.90 -24.86 0.08
C GLN A 120 -14.42 -25.49 1.38
N MET A 121 -15.14 -24.73 2.21
CA MET A 121 -15.74 -25.25 3.44
C MET A 121 -16.85 -26.27 3.15
N LEU A 122 -17.68 -26.05 2.12
CA LEU A 122 -18.73 -26.99 1.73
C LEU A 122 -18.14 -28.30 1.20
N GLU A 123 -17.08 -28.22 0.40
CA GLU A 123 -16.36 -29.41 -0.11
C GLU A 123 -15.77 -30.25 1.03
N GLN A 124 -15.17 -29.61 2.04
CA GLN A 124 -14.61 -30.31 3.20
C GLN A 124 -15.67 -30.96 4.11
N LEU A 125 -16.90 -30.48 4.09
CA LEU A 125 -18.01 -31.06 4.88
C LEU A 125 -18.73 -32.20 4.13
N GLN A 126 -18.52 -32.31 2.82
CA GLN A 126 -19.14 -33.34 1.97
C GLN A 126 -18.20 -34.50 1.64
N GLY A 127 -16.91 -34.40 1.99
CA GLY A 127 -15.92 -35.49 1.95
C GLY A 127 -15.74 -36.16 3.31
#